data_AF-A0AAE1UNK1-F1
#
_entry.id   AF-A0AAE1UNK1-F1
#
_cell.length_a   1.000
_cell.length_b   1.000
_cell.length_c   1.000
_cell.angle_alpha   90.00
_cell.angle_beta   90.00
_cell.angle_gamma   90.00
#
_symmetry.space_group_name_H-M   'P 1'
#
loop_
_entity.id
_entity.type
_entity.pdbx_description
1 polymer ?
#
loop_
_entity_poly.entity_id
_entity_poly.type
_entity_poly.pdbx_seq_one_letter_code
_entity_poly.pdbx_strand_id
1 'polypeptide(L)'
;MDAINYARQAGYDCCLVDTAGRMQDNEPLMRQLAKLIKINEPDLTLFVGEALVGNEAVDQLTKFNNSLIDHGCKGVTENSSAINGIVLTKFDTIDDQVGAAVSMTYITGQPIVFVGVGQTYKDLKQLDAKSVVKALMR
;
A
#
# COMPACT_ATOMS: atom_id res chain seq x y z
N MET A 1 1.35 11.91 -16.64
CA MET A 1 0.58 13.14 -16.92
C MET A 1 -0.53 12.89 -17.95
N ASP A 2 -0.22 12.30 -19.11
CA ASP A 2 -1.22 12.12 -20.18
C ASP A 2 -2.46 11.34 -19.73
N ALA A 3 -2.32 10.27 -18.94
CA ALA A 3 -3.45 9.49 -18.43
C ALA A 3 -4.37 10.31 -17.50
N ILE A 4 -3.81 11.10 -16.57
CA ILE A 4 -4.60 11.94 -15.64
C ILE A 4 -5.32 13.06 -16.40
N ASN A 5 -4.62 13.70 -17.34
CA ASN A 5 -5.21 14.75 -18.17
C ASN A 5 -6.32 14.20 -19.07
N TYR A 6 -6.09 13.04 -19.68
CA TYR A 6 -7.09 12.34 -20.48
C TYR A 6 -8.30 11.95 -19.62
N ALA A 7 -8.08 11.37 -18.43
CA ALA A 7 -9.15 11.00 -17.51
C ALA A 7 -10.05 12.20 -17.17
N ARG A 8 -9.43 13.35 -16.88
CA ARG A 8 -10.15 14.61 -16.60
C ARG A 8 -10.93 15.12 -17.80
N GLN A 9 -10.36 15.08 -19.01
CA GLN A 9 -11.02 15.57 -20.23
C GLN A 9 -12.17 14.65 -20.68
N ALA A 10 -12.00 13.34 -20.50
CA ALA A 10 -12.99 12.33 -20.87
C ALA A 10 -14.07 12.08 -19.80
N GLY A 11 -13.96 12.74 -18.63
CA GLY A 11 -14.96 12.65 -17.56
C GLY A 11 -14.94 11.34 -16.77
N TYR A 12 -13.78 10.71 -16.61
CA TYR A 12 -13.62 9.56 -15.71
C TYR A 12 -13.53 10.02 -14.26
N ASP A 13 -14.20 9.30 -13.36
CA ASP A 13 -14.21 9.61 -11.93
C ASP A 13 -12.89 9.27 -11.24
N CYS A 14 -12.14 8.28 -11.75
CA CYS A 14 -10.89 7.84 -11.16
C CYS A 14 -9.84 7.45 -12.21
N CYS A 15 -8.57 7.53 -11.83
CA CYS A 15 -7.43 7.07 -12.62
C CYS A 15 -6.52 6.20 -11.74
N LEU A 16 -6.47 4.90 -12.01
CA LEU A 16 -5.58 3.98 -11.31
C LEU A 16 -4.24 3.91 -12.04
N VAL A 17 -3.16 4.26 -11.33
CA VAL A 17 -1.79 4.26 -11.88
C VAL A 17 -1.08 3.01 -11.39
N ASP A 18 -0.91 2.03 -12.29
CA ASP A 18 -0.10 0.84 -12.01
C ASP A 18 1.40 1.17 -12.15
N THR A 19 2.21 0.61 -11.26
CA THR A 19 3.66 0.85 -11.24
C THR A 19 4.41 -0.46 -11.19
N ALA A 20 5.57 -0.51 -11.85
CA ALA A 20 6.45 -1.68 -11.75
C ALA A 20 6.85 -1.98 -10.30
N GLY A 21 6.89 -3.27 -9.95
CA GLY A 21 7.42 -3.74 -8.68
C GLY A 21 8.91 -3.43 -8.53
N ARG A 22 9.34 -3.17 -7.29
CA ARG A 22 10.73 -2.82 -6.98
C ARG A 22 11.07 -3.19 -5.54
N MET A 23 12.34 -3.55 -5.34
CA MET A 23 12.90 -3.77 -4.02
C MET A 23 13.16 -2.42 -3.34
N GLN A 24 12.89 -2.36 -2.04
CA GLN A 24 12.98 -1.15 -1.21
C GLN A 24 14.40 -0.61 -1.05
N ASP A 25 15.42 -1.42 -1.34
CA ASP A 25 16.84 -1.09 -1.30
C ASP A 25 17.39 -0.58 -2.65
N ASN A 26 16.58 -0.63 -3.72
CA ASN A 26 16.97 -0.15 -5.04
C ASN A 26 16.76 1.37 -5.17
N GLU A 27 17.75 2.13 -4.69
CA GLU A 27 17.71 3.59 -4.64
C GLU A 27 17.40 4.26 -6.00
N PRO A 28 17.97 3.87 -7.15
CA PRO A 28 17.59 4.45 -8.44
C PRO A 28 16.10 4.29 -8.76
N LEU A 29 15.53 3.11 -8.53
CA LEU A 29 14.11 2.83 -8.80
C LEU A 29 13.18 3.53 -7.81
N MET A 30 13.59 3.64 -6.55
CA MET A 30 12.83 4.37 -5.53
C MET A 30 12.83 5.87 -5.79
N ARG A 31 13.94 6.44 -6.23
CA ARG A 31 14.03 7.84 -6.66
C ARG A 31 13.12 8.13 -7.85
N GLN A 32 13.04 7.22 -8.82
CA GLN A 32 12.11 7.33 -9.95
C GLN A 32 10.65 7.29 -9.48
N LEU A 33 10.32 6.40 -8.54
CA LEU A 33 8.98 6.35 -7.96
C LEU A 33 8.62 7.64 -7.24
N ALA A 34 9.50 8.12 -6.37
CA ALA A 34 9.26 9.33 -5.60
C ALA A 34 9.05 10.53 -6.52
N LYS A 35 9.83 10.62 -7.60
CA LYS A 35 9.62 11.62 -8.65
C LYS A 35 8.25 11.48 -9.32
N LEU A 36 7.80 10.27 -9.62
CA LEU A 36 6.49 10.01 -10.20
C LEU A 36 5.37 10.47 -9.25
N ILE A 37 5.41 10.09 -7.98
CA ILE A 37 4.42 10.47 -6.98
C ILE A 37 4.40 12.00 -6.81
N LYS A 38 5.58 12.61 -6.63
CA LYS A 38 5.71 14.06 -6.43
C LYS A 38 5.19 14.90 -7.61
N ILE A 39 5.42 14.45 -8.85
CA ILE A 39 5.00 15.19 -10.04
C ILE A 39 3.49 15.08 -10.27
N ASN A 40 2.90 13.94 -9.93
CA ASN A 40 1.49 13.66 -10.24
C ASN A 40 0.55 13.91 -9.05
N GLU A 41 1.07 14.16 -7.84
CA GLU A 41 0.32 14.51 -6.62
C GLU A 41 -0.97 13.67 -6.46
N PRO A 42 -0.85 12.33 -6.38
CA PRO A 42 -2.03 11.46 -6.32
C PRO A 42 -2.83 11.70 -5.04
N ASP A 43 -4.16 11.61 -5.14
CA ASP A 43 -5.06 11.72 -3.99
C ASP A 43 -4.84 10.59 -2.97
N LEU A 44 -4.42 9.41 -3.44
CA LEU A 44 -4.17 8.23 -2.62
C LEU A 44 -2.98 7.42 -3.15
N THR A 45 -1.99 7.19 -2.29
CA THR A 45 -0.87 6.28 -2.52
C THR A 45 -1.07 5.01 -1.70
N LEU A 46 -1.29 3.88 -2.38
CA LEU A 46 -1.49 2.58 -1.74
C LEU A 46 -0.26 1.71 -1.86
N PHE A 47 0.20 1.16 -0.74
CA PHE A 47 1.19 0.10 -0.73
C PHE A 47 0.51 -1.25 -0.93
N VAL A 48 1.02 -2.06 -1.85
CA VAL A 48 0.53 -3.41 -2.10
C VAL A 48 1.56 -4.40 -1.58
N GLY A 49 1.18 -5.18 -0.57
CA GLY A 49 2.04 -6.18 0.07
C GLY A 49 1.40 -7.56 0.06
N GLU A 50 2.20 -8.60 0.20
CA GLU A 50 1.72 -9.97 0.36
C GLU A 50 1.61 -10.34 1.84
N ALA A 51 0.51 -10.98 2.23
CA ALA A 51 0.29 -11.39 3.60
C ALA A 51 1.27 -12.50 4.07
N LEU A 52 1.74 -13.34 3.13
CA LEU A 52 2.69 -14.43 3.37
C LEU A 52 4.06 -13.98 3.88
N VAL A 53 4.46 -12.75 3.56
CA VAL A 53 5.81 -12.23 3.83
C VAL A 53 6.00 -11.89 5.32
N GLY A 54 4.91 -11.83 6.11
CA GLY A 54 4.99 -11.77 7.57
C GLY A 54 5.70 -10.50 8.07
N ASN A 55 6.71 -10.69 8.91
CA ASN A 55 7.49 -9.59 9.51
C ASN A 55 8.35 -8.83 8.48
N GLU A 56 8.77 -9.47 7.38
CA GLU A 56 9.57 -8.78 6.34
C GLU A 56 8.75 -7.72 5.61
N ALA A 57 7.43 -7.90 5.54
CA ALA A 57 6.55 -6.97 4.84
C ALA A 57 6.42 -5.63 5.59
N VAL A 58 6.61 -5.66 6.92
CA VAL A 58 6.72 -4.47 7.75
C VAL A 58 8.01 -3.70 7.45
N ASP A 59 9.14 -4.40 7.33
CA ASP A 59 10.43 -3.79 7.01
C ASP A 59 10.42 -3.20 5.60
N GLN A 60 9.86 -3.94 4.63
CA GLN A 60 9.66 -3.47 3.26
C GLN A 60 8.85 -2.18 3.24
N LEU A 61 7.69 -2.17 3.91
CA LEU A 61 6.81 -1.02 3.97
C LEU A 61 7.49 0.19 4.65
N THR A 62 8.22 -0.03 5.75
CA THR A 62 8.95 1.03 6.46
C THR A 62 10.04 1.64 5.58
N LYS A 63 10.88 0.82 4.96
CA LYS A 63 11.95 1.28 4.07
C LYS A 63 11.39 1.98 2.84
N PHE A 64 10.32 1.45 2.27
CA PHE A 64 9.65 2.05 1.12
C PHE A 64 9.10 3.44 1.47
N ASN A 65 8.41 3.57 2.60
CA ASN A 65 7.91 4.85 3.09
C ASN A 65 9.04 5.85 3.35
N ASN A 66 10.10 5.43 4.04
CA ASN A 66 11.25 6.29 4.34
C ASN A 66 11.92 6.78 3.05
N SER A 67 12.15 5.89 2.09
CA SER A 67 12.77 6.28 0.81
C SER A 67 11.90 7.26 0.01
N LEU A 68 10.57 7.12 0.05
CA LEU A 68 9.67 8.11 -0.54
C LEU A 68 9.81 9.49 0.12
N ILE A 69 9.88 9.52 1.46
CA ILE A 69 10.07 10.74 2.26
C ILE A 69 11.45 11.37 1.97
N ASP A 70 12.52 10.59 1.98
CA ASP A 70 13.89 11.03 1.71
C ASP A 70 14.03 11.66 0.32
N HIS A 71 13.21 11.20 -0.63
CA HIS A 71 13.15 11.74 -1.99
C HIS A 71 12.07 12.82 -2.17
N GLY A 72 11.52 13.34 -1.08
CA GLY A 72 10.71 14.55 -1.04
C GLY A 72 9.22 14.33 -1.32
N CYS A 73 8.71 13.10 -1.22
CA CYS A 73 7.28 12.85 -1.09
C CYS A 73 6.84 13.28 0.31
N LYS A 74 5.77 14.05 0.40
CA LYS A 74 5.21 14.46 1.69
C LYS A 74 4.00 13.60 2.00
N GLY A 75 3.84 13.22 3.26
CA GLY A 75 2.59 12.66 3.74
C GLY A 75 1.52 13.73 3.94
N VAL A 76 0.31 13.29 4.30
CA VAL A 76 -0.90 14.14 4.44
C VAL A 76 -0.79 15.19 5.55
N THR A 77 0.03 14.92 6.58
CA THR A 77 0.43 15.85 7.65
C THR A 77 1.96 15.91 7.75
N GLU A 78 2.50 16.95 8.38
CA GLU A 78 3.96 17.22 8.47
C GLU A 78 4.79 16.06 9.08
N ASN A 79 4.15 15.11 9.78
CA ASN A 79 4.75 13.89 10.35
C ASN A 79 4.22 12.58 9.73
N SER A 80 3.61 12.62 8.53
CA SER A 80 2.91 11.43 7.98
C SER A 80 3.73 10.67 6.95
N SER A 81 3.46 9.37 6.92
CA SER A 81 3.77 8.45 5.84
C SER A 81 3.40 9.02 4.46
N ALA A 82 4.28 8.84 3.47
CA ALA A 82 4.01 9.09 2.06
C ALA A 82 3.02 8.08 1.46
N ILE A 83 2.78 6.98 2.19
CA ILE A 83 1.77 5.96 1.89
C ILE A 83 0.53 6.26 2.73
N ASN A 84 -0.66 6.21 2.12
CA ASN A 84 -1.93 6.53 2.76
C ASN A 84 -2.73 5.30 3.20
N GLY A 85 -2.39 4.13 2.66
CA GLY A 85 -3.12 2.90 2.93
C GLY A 85 -2.41 1.68 2.37
N ILE A 86 -2.87 0.52 2.81
CA ILE A 86 -2.27 -0.77 2.51
C ILE A 86 -3.30 -1.67 1.85
N VAL A 87 -2.90 -2.38 0.79
CA VAL A 87 -3.64 -3.50 0.21
C VAL A 87 -2.84 -4.77 0.48
N LEU A 88 -3.42 -5.68 1.24
CA LEU A 88 -2.81 -6.98 1.53
C LEU A 88 -3.33 -8.03 0.58
N THR A 89 -2.47 -8.68 -0.16
CA THR A 89 -2.81 -9.73 -1.13
C THR A 89 -2.44 -11.11 -0.59
N LYS A 90 -2.96 -12.17 -1.22
CA LYS A 90 -2.73 -13.57 -0.82
C LYS A 90 -3.13 -13.83 0.65
N PHE A 91 -4.23 -13.22 1.06
CA PHE A 91 -4.74 -13.37 2.43
C PHE A 91 -5.44 -14.72 2.61
N ASP A 92 -5.86 -15.37 1.53
CA ASP A 92 -6.38 -16.74 1.50
C ASP A 92 -5.33 -17.81 1.82
N THR A 93 -4.04 -17.48 1.73
CA THR A 93 -2.95 -18.43 1.98
C THR A 93 -2.36 -18.31 3.38
N ILE A 94 -2.87 -17.40 4.21
CA ILE A 94 -2.47 -17.25 5.61
C ILE A 94 -3.63 -17.67 6.50
N ASP A 95 -3.66 -18.94 6.91
CA ASP A 95 -4.76 -19.50 7.72
C ASP A 95 -5.05 -18.64 8.97
N ASP A 96 -4.20 -18.77 10.01
CA ASP A 96 -4.33 -18.03 11.28
C ASP A 96 -3.19 -17.02 11.50
N GLN A 97 -2.29 -16.83 10.50
CA GLN A 97 -1.13 -15.94 10.59
C GLN A 97 -1.48 -14.46 10.32
N VAL A 98 -2.59 -14.00 10.89
CA VAL A 98 -3.12 -12.64 10.71
C VAL A 98 -2.29 -11.56 11.39
N GLY A 99 -1.26 -11.94 12.16
CA GLY A 99 -0.43 -11.03 12.95
C GLY A 99 0.33 -10.02 12.09
N ALA A 100 0.69 -10.38 10.87
CA ALA A 100 1.37 -9.48 9.94
C ALA A 100 0.52 -8.25 9.60
N ALA A 101 -0.79 -8.45 9.39
CA ALA A 101 -1.73 -7.36 9.10
C ALA A 101 -1.82 -6.36 10.27
N VAL A 102 -1.86 -6.87 11.50
CA VAL A 102 -1.87 -6.02 12.70
C VAL A 102 -0.55 -5.27 12.84
N SER A 103 0.59 -5.94 12.69
CA SER A 103 1.91 -5.32 12.78
C SER A 103 2.10 -4.19 11.77
N MET A 104 1.63 -4.36 10.52
CA MET A 104 1.71 -3.32 9.49
C MET A 104 0.91 -2.07 9.87
N THR A 105 -0.35 -2.24 10.28
CA THR A 105 -1.21 -1.11 10.67
C THR A 105 -0.67 -0.40 11.91
N TYR A 106 -0.13 -1.15 12.87
CA TYR A 106 0.45 -0.60 14.09
C TYR A 106 1.73 0.22 13.82
N ILE A 107 2.64 -0.31 12.99
CA ILE A 107 3.95 0.31 12.75
C ILE A 107 3.84 1.52 11.82
N THR A 108 2.99 1.46 10.81
CA THR A 108 2.85 2.55 9.84
C THR A 108 1.80 3.59 10.22
N GLY A 109 0.90 3.23 11.14
CA GLY A 109 -0.31 4.01 11.41
C GLY A 109 -1.26 4.12 10.21
N GLN A 110 -1.02 3.40 9.11
CA GLN A 110 -1.84 3.44 7.91
C GLN A 110 -2.85 2.30 7.90
N PRO A 111 -4.09 2.55 7.45
CA PRO A 111 -5.14 1.52 7.41
C PRO A 111 -4.88 0.50 6.30
N ILE A 112 -5.27 -0.75 6.54
CA ILE A 112 -5.48 -1.71 5.45
C ILE A 112 -6.83 -1.39 4.82
N VAL A 113 -6.80 -0.95 3.57
CA VAL A 113 -7.98 -0.53 2.80
C VAL A 113 -8.68 -1.76 2.22
N PHE A 114 -7.91 -2.73 1.72
CA PHE A 114 -8.43 -3.97 1.14
C PHE A 114 -7.55 -5.18 1.45
N VAL A 115 -8.18 -6.35 1.43
CA VAL A 115 -7.55 -7.67 1.44
C VAL A 115 -7.95 -8.47 0.22
N GLY A 116 -6.98 -9.03 -0.49
CA GLY A 116 -7.17 -9.98 -1.58
C GLY A 116 -7.16 -11.40 -1.04
N VAL A 117 -8.27 -12.12 -1.19
CA VAL A 117 -8.49 -13.50 -0.71
C VAL A 117 -8.62 -14.49 -1.87
N GLY A 118 -7.91 -14.25 -2.97
CA GLY A 118 -7.98 -15.03 -4.19
C GLY A 118 -7.44 -14.29 -5.40
N GLN A 119 -7.73 -14.80 -6.59
CA GLN A 119 -7.15 -14.33 -7.86
C GLN A 119 -8.16 -13.65 -8.79
N THR A 120 -9.45 -13.68 -8.45
CA THR A 120 -10.52 -13.09 -9.27
C THR A 120 -10.93 -11.70 -8.76
N TYR A 121 -11.62 -10.93 -9.59
CA TYR A 121 -12.10 -9.60 -9.20
C TYR A 121 -13.06 -9.59 -8.00
N LYS A 122 -13.71 -10.72 -7.70
CA LYS A 122 -14.62 -10.85 -6.55
C LYS A 122 -13.88 -11.12 -5.24
N ASP A 123 -12.58 -11.37 -5.31
CA ASP A 123 -11.77 -11.78 -4.16
C ASP A 123 -11.13 -10.57 -3.45
N LEU A 124 -11.50 -9.34 -3.80
CA LEU A 124 -11.10 -8.14 -3.08
C LEU A 124 -12.16 -7.80 -2.02
N LYS A 125 -11.78 -7.81 -0.74
CA LYS A 125 -12.67 -7.56 0.40
C LYS A 125 -12.15 -6.41 1.26
N GLN A 126 -13.05 -5.78 2.01
CA GLN A 126 -12.65 -4.89 3.09
C GLN A 126 -12.15 -5.71 4.29
N LEU A 127 -11.18 -5.17 5.02
CA LEU A 127 -10.69 -5.81 6.24
C LEU A 127 -11.74 -5.67 7.36
N ASP A 128 -12.26 -6.79 7.86
CA ASP A 128 -13.02 -6.81 9.10
C ASP A 128 -12.08 -6.95 10.30
N ALA A 129 -11.72 -5.81 10.88
CA ALA A 129 -10.83 -5.74 12.04
C ALA A 129 -11.31 -6.61 13.23
N LYS A 130 -12.63 -6.75 13.43
CA LYS A 130 -13.16 -7.58 14.53
C LYS A 130 -12.86 -9.05 14.32
N SER A 131 -13.05 -9.53 13.09
CA SER A 131 -12.76 -10.92 12.73
C SER A 131 -11.26 -11.22 12.83
N VAL A 132 -10.40 -10.29 12.40
CA VAL A 132 -8.94 -10.40 12.54
C VAL A 132 -8.51 -10.51 14.00
N VAL A 133 -8.98 -9.60 14.86
CA VAL A 133 -8.66 -9.63 16.29
C VAL A 133 -9.18 -10.90 16.94
N LYS A 134 -10.38 -11.36 16.59
CA LYS A 134 -10.93 -12.61 17.12
C LYS A 134 -10.11 -13.85 16.72
N ALA A 135 -9.58 -13.87 15.51
CA ALA A 135 -8.70 -14.96 15.05
C ALA A 135 -7.37 -14.97 15.82
N LEU A 136 -6.80 -13.79 16.10
CA LEU A 136 -5.54 -13.66 16.86
C LEU A 136 -5.65 -14.00 18.35
N MET A 137 -6.84 -13.85 18.93
CA MET A 137 -7.08 -14.05 20.37
C MET A 137 -7.63 -15.44 20.71
N ARG A 138 -7.58 -16.38 19.76
CA ARG A 138 -7.92 -17.79 19.96
C ARG A 138 -6.68 -18.60 20.28
#